data_AF-F0ZYD2-F1
#
_entry.id   AF-F0ZYD2-F1
#
_cell.length_a   1.000
_cell.length_b   1.000
_cell.length_c   1.000
_cell.angle_alpha   90.00
_cell.angle_beta   90.00
_cell.angle_gamma   90.00
#
_symmetry.space_group_name_H-M   'P 1'
#
loop_
_entity.id
_entity.type
_entity.pdbx_description
1 polymer ?
#
loop_
_entity_poly.entity_id
_entity_poly.type
_entity_poly.pdbx_seq_one_letter_code
_entity_poly.pdbx_strand_id
1 'polypeptide(L)'
;MTKEKTIVVEKDEEDEIESVKGPTRSSPFHLLGAFCFITAIIAGVVCCLVSTLIKGISSQTRGYIFFATFATFIVLLFFCLCCTYYLGASREAWETPQHTDVRWNFTNIVAMAGLFVEFVQICSFSFNESFGPYLGSYIFRYFNYTATPYPKGGYFEVAYWVMFVVAFSPYIFVIAIRILIYMYGIKRGADSAANVVERYQDNIYSVLWFLVNTLYFPVITMMLTGTSCTFSKSDSSEEIASSAIDSLISSVSSSSGSFLPTLDADSDIICLEGRHIAFLVCTMIALIIYYPAASFAQSQTQNISDIKFKPKVVFVMLQGKFLMGALCVSFGYKKYDVYLSTVVIINFFFLALNVWFQPCLLPWINRLRTIFFSLSFWASIVLVISHTMFYPEREDDKKVLPLILLLVGWAIIIAFLVVFFAGYSKFLNRMRELFNNKFNRNQPPTQQSQQAEDNGASQTRKKKAKKTVNSDREMEEMANYNNNNINNNSNNNSNNNNNNNNNNNNNNIQPVTQNNIANNIDSDSDSSE
;
A
#
# COMPACT_ATOMS: atom_id res chain seq x y z
N MET A 1 -2.25 -14.39 -73.33
CA MET A 1 -2.63 -13.10 -72.71
C MET A 1 -3.34 -13.39 -71.40
N THR A 2 -2.56 -13.54 -70.34
CA THR A 2 -3.02 -13.81 -68.97
C THR A 2 -2.95 -12.50 -68.21
N LYS A 3 -4.09 -12.02 -67.70
CA LYS A 3 -4.17 -10.80 -66.88
C LYS A 3 -3.56 -11.08 -65.51
N GLU A 4 -2.39 -10.50 -65.29
CA GLU A 4 -1.71 -10.44 -64.01
C GLU A 4 -2.51 -9.55 -63.07
N LYS A 5 -2.91 -10.11 -61.92
CA LYS A 5 -3.74 -9.42 -60.92
C LYS A 5 -2.79 -8.80 -59.90
N THR A 6 -2.52 -7.52 -60.06
CA THR A 6 -1.76 -6.71 -59.11
C THR A 6 -2.52 -6.64 -57.79
N ILE A 7 -1.95 -7.24 -56.74
CA ILE A 7 -2.42 -7.11 -55.36
C ILE A 7 -1.85 -5.80 -54.86
N VAL A 8 -2.71 -4.77 -54.80
CA VAL A 8 -2.41 -3.50 -54.14
C VAL A 8 -2.50 -3.77 -52.65
N VAL A 9 -1.35 -3.77 -51.97
CA VAL A 9 -1.27 -3.71 -50.51
C VAL A 9 -1.58 -2.27 -50.14
N GLU A 10 -2.82 -2.02 -49.71
CA GLU A 10 -3.17 -0.78 -49.01
C GLU A 10 -2.23 -0.66 -47.81
N LYS A 11 -1.46 0.42 -47.78
CA LYS A 11 -0.68 0.80 -46.61
C LYS A 11 -1.71 1.22 -45.57
N ASP A 12 -1.87 0.42 -44.52
CA ASP A 12 -2.65 0.76 -43.34
C ASP A 12 -2.25 2.16 -42.91
N GLU A 13 -3.18 3.10 -43.10
CA GLU A 13 -3.06 4.46 -42.64
C GLU A 13 -2.76 4.39 -41.15
N GLU A 14 -1.70 5.08 -40.76
CA GLU A 14 -1.28 5.28 -39.39
C GLU A 14 -2.53 5.64 -38.58
N ASP A 15 -2.98 4.71 -37.72
CA ASP A 15 -3.98 4.97 -36.69
C ASP A 15 -3.46 6.14 -35.87
N GLU A 16 -3.86 7.34 -36.29
CA GLU A 16 -3.67 8.60 -35.63
C GLU A 16 -4.42 8.46 -34.30
N ILE A 17 -3.71 7.95 -33.29
CA ILE A 17 -4.20 7.83 -31.92
C ILE A 17 -4.66 9.23 -31.55
N GLU A 18 -5.96 9.46 -31.63
CA GLU A 18 -6.65 10.68 -31.21
C GLU A 18 -6.23 10.94 -29.76
N SER A 19 -5.16 11.70 -29.58
CA SER A 19 -4.78 12.27 -28.30
C SER A 19 -5.67 13.49 -28.05
N VAL A 20 -6.99 13.33 -28.18
CA VAL A 20 -7.96 14.34 -27.78
C VAL A 20 -8.14 14.22 -26.27
N LYS A 21 -7.06 14.57 -25.56
CA LYS A 21 -7.11 14.91 -24.15
C LYS A 21 -7.69 16.32 -24.08
N GLY A 22 -8.99 16.43 -24.36
CA GLY A 22 -9.75 17.66 -24.10
C GLY A 22 -9.54 18.07 -22.64
N PRO A 23 -9.64 19.37 -22.31
CA PRO A 23 -9.49 19.84 -20.94
C PRO A 23 -10.52 19.11 -20.07
N THR A 24 -10.07 18.12 -19.32
CA THR A 24 -10.89 17.35 -18.38
C THR A 24 -11.44 18.36 -17.41
N ARG A 25 -12.71 18.73 -17.61
CA ARG A 25 -13.47 19.66 -16.78
C ARG A 25 -13.21 19.23 -15.33
N SER A 26 -12.43 20.02 -14.59
CA SER A 26 -11.97 19.65 -13.26
C SER A 26 -13.19 19.29 -12.44
N SER A 27 -13.33 18.01 -12.07
CA SER A 27 -14.54 17.56 -11.37
C SER A 27 -14.67 18.39 -10.09
N PRO A 28 -15.87 18.89 -9.72
CA PRO A 28 -16.07 19.73 -8.53
C PRO A 28 -15.56 19.08 -7.23
N PHE A 29 -15.36 17.76 -7.25
CA PHE A 29 -14.83 16.98 -6.15
C PHE A 29 -13.33 17.18 -5.88
N HIS A 30 -12.55 17.59 -6.88
CA HIS A 30 -11.14 17.97 -6.66
C HIS A 30 -11.04 19.24 -5.82
N LEU A 31 -11.92 20.21 -6.09
CA LEU A 31 -12.01 21.44 -5.31
C LEU A 31 -12.46 21.15 -3.87
N LEU A 32 -13.46 20.27 -3.70
CA LEU A 32 -13.92 19.85 -2.37
C LEU A 32 -12.81 19.12 -1.59
N GLY A 33 -12.07 18.21 -2.25
CA GLY A 33 -10.92 17.54 -1.64
C GLY A 33 -9.85 18.52 -1.20
N ALA A 34 -9.49 19.48 -2.06
CA ALA A 34 -8.53 20.55 -1.72
C ALA A 34 -9.02 21.41 -0.54
N PHE A 35 -10.31 21.75 -0.51
CA PHE A 35 -10.92 22.48 0.61
C PHE A 35 -10.84 21.70 1.93
N CYS A 36 -11.18 20.40 1.91
CA CYS A 36 -11.04 19.54 3.08
C CYS A 36 -9.58 19.42 3.53
N PHE A 37 -8.63 19.38 2.60
CA PHE A 37 -7.20 19.35 2.91
C PHE A 37 -6.74 20.63 3.62
N ILE A 38 -7.08 21.79 3.08
CA ILE A 38 -6.76 23.09 3.69
C ILE A 38 -7.39 23.18 5.10
N THR A 39 -8.64 22.76 5.23
CA THR A 39 -9.34 22.75 6.52
C THR A 39 -8.67 21.79 7.51
N ALA A 40 -8.19 20.62 7.05
CA ALA A 40 -7.41 19.70 7.87
C ALA A 40 -6.10 20.34 8.34
N ILE A 41 -5.36 21.03 7.46
CA ILE A 41 -4.14 21.76 7.85
C ILE A 41 -4.46 22.80 8.93
N ILE A 42 -5.51 23.61 8.74
CA ILE A 42 -5.95 24.60 9.72
C ILE A 42 -6.30 23.91 11.05
N ALA A 43 -7.05 22.81 11.02
CA ALA A 43 -7.39 22.04 12.22
C ALA A 43 -6.15 21.50 12.93
N GLY A 44 -5.15 21.01 12.19
CA GLY A 44 -3.87 20.56 12.74
C GLY A 44 -3.06 21.70 13.38
N VAL A 45 -3.02 22.88 12.74
CA VAL A 45 -2.39 24.08 13.31
C VAL A 45 -3.12 24.52 14.59
N VAL A 46 -4.45 24.59 14.56
CA VAL A 46 -5.27 24.92 15.75
C VAL A 46 -5.03 23.90 16.86
N CYS A 47 -4.97 22.61 16.55
CA CYS A 47 -4.67 21.55 17.51
C CYS A 47 -3.30 21.77 18.20
N CYS A 48 -2.27 22.15 17.44
CA CYS A 48 -0.96 22.50 17.98
C CYS A 48 -1.00 23.80 18.81
N LEU A 49 -1.65 24.85 18.30
CA LEU A 49 -1.72 26.16 18.97
C LEU A 49 -2.50 26.13 20.28
N VAL A 50 -3.63 25.42 20.32
CA VAL A 50 -4.41 25.19 21.55
C VAL A 50 -3.55 24.51 22.60
N SER A 51 -2.70 23.58 22.18
CA SER A 51 -1.78 22.88 23.06
C SER A 51 -0.71 23.81 23.64
N THR A 52 -0.28 24.85 22.92
CA THR A 52 0.84 25.71 23.35
C THR A 52 0.44 27.06 23.98
N LEU A 53 -0.65 27.68 23.53
CA LEU A 53 -0.95 29.09 23.82
C LEU A 53 -1.86 29.31 25.02
N ILE A 54 -2.67 28.32 25.41
CA ILE A 54 -3.68 28.49 26.45
C ILE A 54 -3.09 28.16 27.83
N LYS A 55 -2.41 29.13 28.45
CA LYS A 55 -1.75 28.96 29.78
C LYS A 55 -2.65 29.14 31.00
N GLY A 56 -3.93 29.46 30.84
CA GLY A 56 -4.86 29.74 31.96
C GLY A 56 -5.94 28.69 32.22
N ILE A 57 -6.01 27.63 31.40
CA ILE A 57 -7.08 26.64 31.46
C ILE A 57 -6.57 25.36 32.13
N SER A 58 -7.44 24.67 32.87
CA SER A 58 -7.12 23.38 33.47
C SER A 58 -6.56 22.39 32.43
N SER A 59 -5.56 21.60 32.83
CA SER A 59 -4.90 20.65 31.92
C SER A 59 -5.88 19.61 31.33
N GLN A 60 -6.91 19.25 32.10
CA GLN A 60 -7.98 18.36 31.65
C GLN A 60 -8.80 18.97 30.50
N THR A 61 -9.21 20.25 30.62
CA THR A 61 -9.95 20.94 29.55
C THR A 61 -9.08 21.10 28.30
N ARG A 62 -7.79 21.43 28.45
CA ARG A 62 -6.83 21.46 27.32
C ARG A 62 -6.78 20.11 26.61
N GLY A 63 -6.72 19.01 27.36
CA GLY A 63 -6.77 17.64 26.84
C GLY A 63 -8.01 17.32 26.02
N TYR A 64 -9.19 17.70 26.50
CA TYR A 64 -10.44 17.49 25.75
C TYR A 64 -10.52 18.32 24.46
N ILE A 65 -10.08 19.59 24.49
CA ILE A 65 -10.06 20.42 23.29
C ILE A 65 -9.04 19.86 22.29
N PHE A 66 -7.85 19.44 22.77
CA PHE A 66 -6.86 18.76 21.94
C PHE A 66 -7.47 17.51 21.27
N PHE A 67 -8.10 16.63 22.05
CA PHE A 67 -8.70 15.41 21.51
C PHE A 67 -9.80 15.69 20.48
N ALA A 68 -10.68 16.65 20.75
CA ALA A 68 -11.75 17.04 19.83
C ALA A 68 -11.20 17.61 18.51
N THR A 69 -10.22 18.52 18.59
CA THR A 69 -9.57 19.11 17.41
C THR A 69 -8.77 18.08 16.63
N PHE A 70 -8.09 17.17 17.32
CA PHE A 70 -7.37 16.05 16.71
C PHE A 70 -8.31 15.08 16.00
N ALA A 71 -9.42 14.68 16.63
CA ALA A 71 -10.44 13.85 16.00
C ALA A 71 -11.03 14.53 14.76
N THR A 72 -11.30 15.83 14.83
CA THR A 72 -11.76 16.62 13.67
C THR A 72 -10.72 16.63 12.54
N PHE A 73 -9.44 16.82 12.87
CA PHE A 73 -8.34 16.74 11.91
C PHE A 73 -8.30 15.37 11.19
N ILE A 74 -8.40 14.28 11.93
CA ILE A 74 -8.42 12.91 11.40
C ILE A 74 -9.61 12.69 10.46
N VAL A 75 -10.81 13.17 10.84
CA VAL A 75 -12.02 13.07 10.02
C VAL A 75 -11.92 13.92 8.75
N LEU A 76 -11.36 15.13 8.84
CA LEU A 76 -11.16 16.00 7.68
C LEU A 76 -10.14 15.42 6.69
N LEU A 77 -9.04 14.85 7.19
CA LEU A 77 -8.08 14.13 6.36
C LEU A 77 -8.73 12.93 5.66
N PHE A 78 -9.52 12.14 6.39
CA PHE A 78 -10.29 11.03 5.82
C PHE A 78 -11.24 11.51 4.72
N PHE A 79 -11.97 12.61 4.94
CA PHE A 79 -12.93 13.13 3.97
C PHE A 79 -12.24 13.73 2.74
N CYS A 80 -11.16 14.48 2.94
CA CYS A 80 -10.27 14.97 1.88
C CYS A 80 -9.87 13.82 0.95
N LEU A 81 -9.35 12.77 1.54
CA LEU A 81 -8.90 11.57 0.84
C LEU A 81 -10.05 10.87 0.11
N CYS A 82 -11.21 10.72 0.75
CA CYS A 82 -12.40 10.18 0.08
C CYS A 82 -12.82 11.04 -1.13
N CYS A 83 -12.82 12.36 -1.02
CA CYS A 83 -13.19 13.27 -2.10
C CYS A 83 -12.19 13.20 -3.27
N THR A 84 -10.89 13.27 -3.00
CA THR A 84 -9.86 13.23 -4.04
C THR A 84 -9.88 11.91 -4.81
N TYR A 85 -10.13 10.79 -4.14
CA TYR A 85 -10.01 9.46 -4.76
C TYR A 85 -11.32 8.85 -5.23
N TYR A 86 -12.35 8.84 -4.40
CA TYR A 86 -13.60 8.17 -4.75
C TYR A 86 -14.33 8.90 -5.88
N LEU A 87 -14.21 10.22 -5.86
CA LEU A 87 -14.93 11.13 -6.76
C LEU A 87 -14.01 11.74 -7.84
N GLY A 88 -12.71 11.93 -7.54
CA GLY A 88 -11.75 12.57 -8.44
C GLY A 88 -10.94 11.65 -9.36
N ALA A 89 -10.73 10.38 -9.01
CA ALA A 89 -10.02 9.43 -9.88
C ALA A 89 -10.98 8.85 -10.92
N SER A 90 -10.78 9.24 -12.19
CA SER A 90 -11.60 8.79 -13.32
C SER A 90 -11.55 7.26 -13.47
N ARG A 91 -12.65 6.69 -13.99
CA ARG A 91 -12.84 5.25 -14.26
C ARG A 91 -11.84 4.67 -15.27
N GLU A 92 -11.01 5.50 -15.89
CA GLU A 92 -10.32 5.19 -17.16
C GLU A 92 -8.96 4.50 -16.99
N ALA A 93 -8.42 4.41 -15.78
CA ALA A 93 -7.06 3.89 -15.59
C ALA A 93 -6.91 2.36 -15.54
N TRP A 94 -7.97 1.58 -15.83
CA TRP A 94 -7.91 0.12 -15.66
C TRP A 94 -8.44 -0.63 -16.86
N GLU A 95 -7.53 -1.01 -17.75
CA GLU A 95 -7.77 -2.12 -18.65
C GLU A 95 -7.87 -3.42 -17.83
N THR A 96 -8.95 -4.17 -18.02
CA THR A 96 -9.07 -5.50 -17.45
C THR A 96 -7.97 -6.38 -18.04
N PRO A 97 -7.05 -6.93 -17.23
CA PRO A 97 -6.00 -7.80 -17.74
C PRO A 97 -6.65 -9.01 -18.42
N GLN A 98 -6.26 -9.29 -19.66
CA GLN A 98 -6.77 -10.42 -20.43
C GLN A 98 -6.21 -11.77 -19.95
N HIS A 99 -5.15 -11.77 -19.14
CA HIS A 99 -4.50 -12.98 -18.65
C HIS A 99 -4.73 -13.22 -17.15
N THR A 100 -5.14 -14.44 -16.81
CA THR A 100 -5.41 -14.89 -15.43
C THR A 100 -4.21 -15.52 -14.73
N ASP A 101 -3.12 -15.76 -15.47
CA ASP A 101 -1.96 -16.47 -14.96
C ASP A 101 -0.97 -15.50 -14.30
N VAL A 102 -0.66 -15.76 -13.03
CA VAL A 102 0.29 -14.97 -12.24
C VAL A 102 1.69 -15.52 -12.47
N ARG A 103 2.61 -14.68 -12.97
CA ARG A 103 4.02 -15.08 -13.09
C ARG A 103 4.70 -15.01 -11.72
N TRP A 104 5.55 -15.97 -11.38
CA TRP A 104 6.31 -15.93 -10.12
C TRP A 104 7.53 -15.00 -10.25
N ASN A 105 7.27 -13.70 -10.39
CA ASN A 105 8.30 -12.67 -10.42
C ASN A 105 8.50 -12.08 -9.02
N PHE A 106 9.66 -11.45 -8.79
CA PHE A 106 10.00 -10.81 -7.53
C PHE A 106 8.89 -9.87 -7.02
N THR A 107 8.32 -9.04 -7.89
CA THR A 107 7.20 -8.14 -7.58
C THR A 107 5.98 -8.87 -7.01
N ASN A 108 5.61 -10.02 -7.56
CA ASN A 108 4.46 -10.79 -7.09
C ASN A 108 4.76 -11.50 -5.76
N ILE A 109 6.00 -11.96 -5.54
CA ILE A 109 6.43 -12.52 -4.24
C ILE A 109 6.35 -11.44 -3.16
N VAL A 110 6.89 -10.26 -3.46
CA VAL A 110 6.82 -9.07 -2.61
C VAL A 110 5.36 -8.68 -2.31
N ALA A 111 4.48 -8.75 -3.32
CA ALA A 111 3.05 -8.53 -3.16
C ALA A 111 2.39 -9.49 -2.18
N MET A 112 2.74 -10.78 -2.26
CA MET A 112 2.25 -11.80 -1.36
C MET A 112 2.80 -11.65 0.07
N ALA A 113 4.07 -11.27 0.22
CA ALA A 113 4.66 -10.94 1.51
C ALA A 113 3.94 -9.75 2.16
N GLY A 114 3.62 -8.71 1.38
CA GLY A 114 2.85 -7.55 1.85
C GLY A 114 1.45 -7.93 2.36
N LEU A 115 0.75 -8.85 1.70
CA LEU A 115 -0.55 -9.36 2.16
C LEU A 115 -0.44 -10.14 3.48
N PHE A 116 0.63 -10.92 3.66
CA PHE A 116 0.88 -11.64 4.90
C PHE A 116 1.21 -10.68 6.05
N VAL A 117 2.04 -9.67 5.80
CA VAL A 117 2.35 -8.61 6.77
C VAL A 117 1.08 -7.84 7.15
N GLU A 118 0.22 -7.51 6.17
CA GLU A 118 -1.08 -6.89 6.42
C GLU A 118 -1.93 -7.74 7.38
N PHE A 119 -1.99 -9.06 7.17
CA PHE A 119 -2.70 -9.97 8.07
C PHE A 119 -2.13 -9.92 9.49
N VAL A 120 -0.81 -10.03 9.64
CA VAL A 120 -0.13 -9.99 10.95
C VAL A 120 -0.44 -8.68 11.67
N GLN A 121 -0.41 -7.55 10.95
CA GLN A 121 -0.72 -6.23 11.52
C GLN A 121 -2.14 -6.13 12.04
N ILE A 122 -3.13 -6.54 11.25
CA ILE A 122 -4.54 -6.45 11.66
C ILE A 122 -4.81 -7.42 12.83
N CYS A 123 -4.22 -8.61 12.78
CA CYS A 123 -4.33 -9.58 13.87
C CYS A 123 -3.68 -9.10 15.18
N SER A 124 -2.59 -8.33 15.12
CA SER A 124 -1.86 -7.90 16.32
C SER A 124 -2.71 -7.09 17.31
N PHE A 125 -3.75 -6.37 16.85
CA PHE A 125 -4.69 -5.69 17.77
C PHE A 125 -5.47 -6.64 18.66
N SER A 126 -5.60 -7.90 18.24
CA SER A 126 -6.26 -8.95 19.01
C SER A 126 -5.34 -9.55 20.09
N PHE A 127 -4.05 -9.21 20.13
CA PHE A 127 -3.05 -9.86 21.01
C PHE A 127 -2.40 -8.93 22.06
N ASN A 128 -2.79 -7.66 22.12
CA ASN A 128 -2.14 -6.65 22.95
C ASN A 128 -2.11 -7.02 24.45
N GLU A 129 -0.90 -7.10 25.01
CA GLU A 129 -0.61 -7.49 26.40
C GLU A 129 -1.27 -6.57 27.43
N SER A 130 -1.45 -5.30 27.09
CA SER A 130 -2.06 -4.30 27.97
C SER A 130 -3.54 -4.58 28.26
N PHE A 131 -4.19 -5.44 27.47
CA PHE A 131 -5.65 -5.63 27.47
C PHE A 131 -6.09 -7.04 27.85
N GLY A 132 -5.14 -7.88 28.29
CA GLY A 132 -5.38 -9.27 28.67
C GLY A 132 -4.21 -10.11 28.17
N PRO A 133 -3.35 -10.63 29.07
CA PRO A 133 -2.20 -11.37 28.61
C PRO A 133 -2.68 -12.73 28.11
N TYR A 134 -2.43 -13.04 26.83
CA TYR A 134 -2.47 -14.41 26.31
C TYR A 134 -1.29 -15.19 26.94
N LEU A 135 -1.37 -15.46 28.25
CA LEU A 135 -0.27 -16.01 29.06
C LEU A 135 0.13 -17.43 28.65
N GLY A 136 -0.68 -18.12 27.84
CA GLY A 136 -0.38 -19.46 27.34
C GLY A 136 0.60 -19.52 26.16
N SER A 137 0.98 -18.39 25.55
CA SER A 137 1.91 -18.37 24.42
C SER A 137 2.80 -17.14 24.45
N TYR A 138 3.98 -17.29 25.06
CA TYR A 138 5.06 -16.31 24.96
C TYR A 138 5.38 -15.95 23.51
N ILE A 139 5.14 -16.86 22.56
CA ILE A 139 5.36 -16.67 21.12
C ILE A 139 4.42 -15.59 20.56
N PHE A 140 3.16 -15.53 20.99
CA PHE A 140 2.23 -14.53 20.45
C PHE A 140 2.51 -13.10 20.94
N ARG A 141 3.25 -12.95 22.05
CA ARG A 141 3.68 -11.64 22.57
C ARG A 141 4.53 -10.87 21.56
N TYR A 142 5.32 -11.57 20.74
CA TYR A 142 6.15 -10.92 19.72
C TYR A 142 5.33 -10.24 18.62
N PHE A 143 4.09 -10.68 18.37
CA PHE A 143 3.21 -10.03 17.39
C PHE A 143 2.59 -8.73 17.92
N ASN A 144 2.69 -8.40 19.20
CA ASN A 144 2.20 -7.10 19.70
C ASN A 144 2.95 -5.95 19.04
N TYR A 145 4.26 -6.08 18.92
CA TYR A 145 5.11 -5.00 18.41
C TYR A 145 5.00 -4.80 16.89
N THR A 146 4.26 -5.66 16.17
CA THR A 146 4.06 -5.47 14.72
C THR A 146 3.07 -4.38 14.36
N ALA A 147 2.09 -4.05 15.22
CA ALA A 147 1.23 -2.89 14.97
C ALA A 147 0.76 -2.12 16.22
N THR A 148 1.11 -2.59 17.41
CA THR A 148 0.89 -1.83 18.65
C THR A 148 2.21 -1.20 19.09
N PRO A 149 2.17 0.00 19.70
CA PRO A 149 3.37 0.73 20.10
C PRO A 149 4.25 -0.06 21.08
N TYR A 150 5.53 0.30 21.08
CA TYR A 150 6.55 -0.23 21.98
C TYR A 150 6.13 -0.11 23.47
N PRO A 151 6.66 -1.01 24.33
CA PRO A 151 6.31 -1.01 25.74
C PRO A 151 6.77 0.29 26.40
N LYS A 152 6.09 0.66 27.49
CA LYS A 152 6.29 1.94 28.17
C LYS A 152 7.74 2.17 28.58
N GLY A 153 8.18 3.43 28.52
CA GLY A 153 9.49 3.90 28.99
C GLY A 153 10.44 4.36 27.89
N GLY A 154 11.71 4.60 28.22
CA GLY A 154 12.67 5.30 27.35
C GLY A 154 12.94 4.69 25.96
N TYR A 155 12.60 3.42 25.74
CA TYR A 155 12.66 2.81 24.40
C TYR A 155 11.62 3.37 23.43
N PHE A 156 10.50 3.88 23.95
CA PHE A 156 9.45 4.53 23.15
C PHE A 156 10.00 5.73 22.38
N GLU A 157 10.77 6.60 23.04
CA GLU A 157 11.32 7.81 22.42
C GLU A 157 12.25 7.44 21.24
N VAL A 158 13.16 6.48 21.45
CA VAL A 158 14.06 6.01 20.39
C VAL A 158 13.27 5.41 19.23
N ALA A 159 12.30 4.54 19.52
CA ALA A 159 11.47 3.91 18.50
C ALA A 159 10.61 4.95 17.74
N TYR A 160 10.11 5.98 18.42
CA TYR A 160 9.33 7.05 17.80
C TYR A 160 10.17 7.79 16.77
N TRP A 161 11.38 8.23 17.14
CA TRP A 161 12.27 8.93 16.23
C TRP A 161 12.73 8.08 15.06
N VAL A 162 13.02 6.79 15.29
CA VAL A 162 13.33 5.83 14.21
C VAL A 162 12.15 5.71 13.26
N MET A 163 10.93 5.53 13.76
CA MET A 163 9.73 5.43 12.93
C MET A 163 9.41 6.73 12.18
N PHE A 164 9.68 7.88 12.80
CA PHE A 164 9.55 9.18 12.16
C PHE A 164 10.49 9.29 10.95
N VAL A 165 11.78 8.96 11.10
CA VAL A 165 12.73 8.94 9.98
C VAL A 165 12.31 7.92 8.90
N VAL A 166 11.85 6.75 9.33
CA VAL A 166 11.33 5.70 8.44
C VAL A 166 10.08 6.17 7.68
N ALA A 167 9.24 7.05 8.23
CA ALA A 167 8.10 7.63 7.52
C ALA A 167 8.56 8.41 6.27
N PHE A 168 9.66 9.18 6.39
CA PHE A 168 10.16 9.99 5.28
C PHE A 168 11.11 9.26 4.35
N SER A 169 11.71 8.14 4.78
CA SER A 169 12.72 7.43 3.99
C SER A 169 12.24 6.97 2.60
N PRO A 170 11.00 6.46 2.40
CA PRO A 170 10.52 6.09 1.07
C PRO A 170 10.41 7.31 0.15
N TYR A 171 10.00 8.46 0.70
CA TYR A 171 9.85 9.69 -0.06
C TYR A 171 11.21 10.28 -0.45
N ILE A 172 12.14 10.35 0.51
CA ILE A 172 13.52 10.77 0.27
C ILE A 172 14.17 9.86 -0.78
N PHE A 173 13.94 8.55 -0.69
CA PHE A 173 14.45 7.57 -1.65
C PHE A 173 13.90 7.81 -3.07
N VAL A 174 12.59 8.02 -3.22
CA VAL A 174 11.97 8.31 -4.53
C VAL A 174 12.50 9.61 -5.13
N ILE A 175 12.60 10.67 -4.33
CA ILE A 175 13.16 11.95 -4.79
C ILE A 175 14.63 11.78 -5.18
N ALA A 176 15.43 11.10 -4.36
CA ALA A 176 16.84 10.87 -4.64
C ALA A 176 17.03 10.12 -5.96
N ILE A 177 16.23 9.08 -6.22
CA ILE A 177 16.24 8.37 -7.49
C ILE A 177 15.87 9.28 -8.66
N ARG A 178 14.81 10.09 -8.53
CA ARG A 178 14.42 11.04 -9.58
C ARG A 178 15.52 12.06 -9.89
N ILE A 179 16.18 12.58 -8.86
CA ILE A 179 17.32 13.50 -9.01
C ILE A 179 18.49 12.78 -9.69
N LEU A 180 18.81 11.55 -9.29
CA LEU A 180 19.88 10.76 -9.90
C LEU A 180 19.61 10.47 -11.38
N ILE A 181 18.37 10.12 -11.73
CA ILE A 181 17.94 9.92 -13.13
C ILE A 181 18.05 11.22 -13.92
N TYR A 182 17.62 12.35 -13.34
CA TYR A 182 17.73 13.66 -13.96
C TYR A 182 19.19 14.05 -14.22
N MET A 183 20.07 13.90 -13.22
CA MET A 183 21.50 14.16 -13.36
C MET A 183 22.16 13.22 -14.38
N TYR A 184 21.74 11.95 -14.43
CA TYR A 184 22.21 10.99 -15.43
C TYR A 184 21.78 11.38 -16.85
N GLY A 185 20.53 11.82 -17.02
CA GLY A 185 20.00 12.32 -18.29
C GLY A 185 20.75 13.54 -18.81
N ILE A 186 21.12 14.49 -17.92
CA ILE A 186 21.95 15.64 -18.31
C ILE A 186 23.32 15.18 -18.85
N LYS A 187 23.94 14.17 -18.23
CA LYS A 187 25.30 13.74 -18.61
C LYS A 187 25.36 12.83 -19.83
N ARG A 188 24.37 11.95 -20.02
CA ARG A 188 24.40 10.90 -21.04
C ARG A 188 23.30 11.00 -22.11
N GLY A 189 22.49 12.04 -22.06
CA GLY A 189 21.35 12.22 -22.95
C GLY A 189 20.08 11.54 -22.44
N ALA A 190 18.94 12.02 -22.94
CA ALA A 190 17.61 11.58 -22.50
C ALA A 190 17.35 10.09 -22.78
N ASP A 191 17.81 9.57 -23.92
CA ASP A 191 17.58 8.18 -24.34
C ASP A 191 18.28 7.18 -23.41
N SER A 192 19.49 7.52 -22.94
CA SER A 192 20.20 6.68 -21.98
C SER A 192 19.49 6.66 -20.62
N ALA A 193 18.96 7.81 -20.18
CA ALA A 193 18.20 7.89 -18.93
C ALA A 193 16.88 7.11 -19.02
N ALA A 194 16.16 7.21 -20.15
CA ALA A 194 14.92 6.46 -20.38
C ALA A 194 15.15 4.95 -20.27
N ASN A 195 16.22 4.43 -20.88
CA ASN A 195 16.55 3.00 -20.81
C ASN A 195 16.90 2.55 -19.37
N VAL A 196 17.62 3.39 -18.61
CA VAL A 196 17.91 3.10 -17.19
C VAL A 196 16.63 3.11 -16.35
N VAL A 197 15.75 4.08 -16.59
CA VAL A 197 14.45 4.14 -15.93
C VAL A 197 13.67 2.88 -16.25
N GLU A 198 13.46 2.55 -17.51
CA GLU A 198 12.71 1.36 -17.95
C GLU A 198 13.26 0.07 -17.31
N ARG A 199 14.59 -0.07 -17.22
CA ARG A 199 15.22 -1.27 -16.64
C ARG A 199 15.05 -1.41 -15.12
N TYR A 200 15.06 -0.32 -14.36
CA TYR A 200 15.11 -0.37 -12.89
C TYR A 200 13.83 0.09 -12.21
N GLN A 201 12.95 0.80 -12.93
CA GLN A 201 11.72 1.38 -12.43
C GLN A 201 10.85 0.33 -11.74
N ASP A 202 10.69 -0.84 -12.33
CA ASP A 202 9.85 -1.90 -11.78
C ASP A 202 10.36 -2.43 -10.45
N ASN A 203 11.67 -2.66 -10.34
CA ASN A 203 12.30 -3.13 -9.10
C ASN A 203 12.21 -2.08 -7.99
N ILE A 204 12.48 -0.82 -8.33
CA ILE A 204 12.41 0.31 -7.40
C ILE A 204 10.99 0.48 -6.87
N TYR A 205 9.99 0.51 -7.75
CA TYR A 205 8.60 0.65 -7.34
C TYR A 205 8.08 -0.58 -6.59
N SER A 206 8.57 -1.78 -6.89
CA SER A 206 8.23 -2.99 -6.13
C SER A 206 8.73 -2.91 -4.68
N VAL A 207 9.97 -2.48 -4.47
CA VAL A 207 10.54 -2.26 -3.12
C VAL A 207 9.80 -1.13 -2.40
N LEU A 208 9.54 -0.03 -3.10
CA LEU A 208 8.78 1.09 -2.53
C LEU A 208 7.38 0.65 -2.09
N TRP A 209 6.69 -0.11 -2.93
CA TRP A 209 5.37 -0.67 -2.61
C TRP A 209 5.43 -1.57 -1.39
N PHE A 210 6.45 -2.42 -1.28
CA PHE A 210 6.64 -3.26 -0.10
C PHE A 210 6.82 -2.43 1.17
N LEU A 211 7.73 -1.46 1.12
CA LEU A 211 8.02 -0.57 2.25
C LEU A 211 6.79 0.20 2.67
N VAL A 212 6.06 0.78 1.71
CA VAL A 212 4.82 1.51 1.99
C VAL A 212 3.78 0.56 2.60
N ASN A 213 3.46 -0.58 2.00
CA ASN A 213 2.44 -1.47 2.59
C ASN A 213 2.84 -2.05 3.96
N THR A 214 4.12 -2.35 4.15
CA THR A 214 4.63 -2.98 5.37
C THR A 214 4.81 -1.96 6.50
N LEU A 215 5.35 -0.78 6.21
CA LEU A 215 5.72 0.19 7.24
C LEU A 215 4.65 1.25 7.45
N TYR A 216 3.71 1.43 6.53
CA TYR A 216 2.64 2.42 6.65
C TYR A 216 1.92 2.32 7.98
N PHE A 217 1.42 1.14 8.29
CA PHE A 217 0.58 0.97 9.46
C PHE A 217 1.35 1.06 10.79
N PRO A 218 2.53 0.41 10.95
CA PRO A 218 3.38 0.59 12.13
C PRO A 218 3.85 2.03 12.34
N VAL A 219 4.23 2.74 11.27
CA VAL A 219 4.67 4.14 11.35
C VAL A 219 3.51 5.00 11.86
N ILE A 220 2.35 4.90 11.22
CA ILE A 220 1.16 5.68 11.60
C ILE A 220 0.76 5.41 13.06
N THR A 221 0.66 4.14 13.45
CA THR A 221 0.28 3.77 14.83
C THR A 221 1.29 4.25 15.86
N MET A 222 2.59 4.21 15.55
CA MET A 222 3.63 4.77 16.42
C MET A 222 3.53 6.29 16.53
N MET A 223 3.32 6.99 15.41
CA MET A 223 3.14 8.45 15.39
C MET A 223 1.90 8.85 16.22
N LEU A 224 0.79 8.14 16.02
CA LEU A 224 -0.45 8.35 16.77
C LEU A 224 -0.26 8.09 18.28
N THR A 225 0.52 7.08 18.65
CA THR A 225 0.83 6.81 20.07
C THR A 225 1.53 7.98 20.75
N GLY A 226 2.38 8.71 20.02
CA GLY A 226 3.00 9.94 20.51
C GLY A 226 2.02 11.09 20.80
N THR A 227 0.71 10.87 20.59
CA THR A 227 -0.37 11.82 20.90
C THR A 227 -1.32 11.35 22.01
N SER A 228 -1.19 10.10 22.48
CA SER A 228 -2.07 9.50 23.49
C SER A 228 -1.73 9.98 24.90
N CYS A 229 -2.64 10.73 25.50
CA CYS A 229 -2.51 11.26 26.85
C CYS A 229 -3.60 10.76 27.79
N THR A 230 -3.20 10.39 29.00
CA THR A 230 -4.12 10.02 30.07
C THR A 230 -4.40 11.20 30.98
N PHE A 231 -5.63 11.72 30.90
CA PHE A 231 -6.14 12.83 31.74
C PHE A 231 -6.96 12.40 32.97
N SER A 232 -6.91 11.14 33.40
CA SER A 232 -7.76 10.68 34.51
C SER A 232 -6.99 10.84 35.81
N LYS A 233 -7.66 11.47 36.78
CA LYS A 233 -7.37 11.28 38.20
C LYS A 233 -7.33 9.76 38.42
N SER A 234 -6.21 9.21 38.87
CA SER A 234 -6.19 7.78 39.19
C SER A 234 -7.26 7.55 40.26
N ASP A 235 -8.23 6.70 39.95
CA ASP A 235 -9.23 6.23 40.92
C ASP A 235 -8.59 5.35 42.02
N SER A 236 -7.26 5.38 42.17
CA SER A 236 -6.48 4.86 43.30
C SER A 236 -6.84 5.51 44.66
N SER A 237 -7.94 6.26 44.73
CA SER A 237 -8.52 6.78 45.97
C SER A 237 -9.49 5.77 46.62
N GLU A 238 -9.93 4.72 45.93
CA GLU A 238 -10.83 3.71 46.51
C GLU A 238 -10.12 2.63 47.34
N GLU A 239 -8.79 2.48 47.26
CA GLU A 239 -8.05 1.52 48.11
C GLU A 239 -7.58 2.08 49.47
N ILE A 240 -7.86 3.35 49.80
CA ILE A 240 -7.50 3.95 51.11
C ILE A 240 -8.70 3.93 52.09
N ALA A 241 -9.84 3.33 51.73
CA ALA A 241 -10.98 3.21 52.65
C ALA A 241 -10.78 2.14 53.75
N SER A 242 -9.73 1.32 53.71
CA SER A 242 -9.49 0.25 54.69
C SER A 242 -8.36 0.55 55.71
N SER A 243 -7.69 1.70 55.64
CA SER A 243 -6.66 2.10 56.63
C SER A 243 -6.94 3.45 57.31
N ALA A 244 -8.21 3.82 57.44
CA ALA A 244 -8.67 5.11 57.96
C ALA A 244 -8.44 5.37 59.46
N ILE A 245 -7.62 4.56 60.16
CA ILE A 245 -7.39 4.71 61.60
C ILE A 245 -5.97 5.21 61.94
N ASP A 246 -4.96 5.03 61.07
CA ASP A 246 -3.58 5.45 61.39
C ASP A 246 -3.15 6.83 60.84
N SER A 247 -3.99 7.52 60.04
CA SER A 247 -3.62 8.79 59.38
C SER A 247 -4.17 10.07 60.01
N LEU A 248 -4.77 10.00 61.21
CA LEU A 248 -5.31 11.18 61.91
C LEU A 248 -4.22 12.15 62.43
N ILE A 249 -2.93 11.81 62.31
CA ILE A 249 -1.82 12.60 62.86
C ILE A 249 -0.99 13.35 61.79
N SER A 250 -1.20 13.15 60.47
CA SER A 250 -0.44 13.87 59.42
C SER A 250 -1.25 14.92 58.62
N SER A 251 -2.29 15.50 59.22
CA SER A 251 -3.28 16.38 58.56
C SER A 251 -2.88 17.85 58.40
N VAL A 252 -1.58 18.17 58.37
CA VAL A 252 -1.12 19.54 58.12
C VAL A 252 -0.08 19.50 57.00
N SER A 253 -0.44 20.09 55.84
CA SER A 253 0.31 20.22 54.58
C SER A 253 0.16 19.12 53.51
N SER A 254 -1.05 18.55 53.35
CA SER A 254 -1.43 17.90 52.10
C SER A 254 -1.64 18.96 51.01
N SER A 255 -0.53 19.44 50.42
CA SER A 255 -0.56 20.19 49.16
C SER A 255 -1.34 19.37 48.16
N SER A 256 -2.44 19.92 47.66
CA SER A 256 -3.27 19.36 46.60
C SER A 256 -2.39 19.05 45.40
N GLY A 257 -1.82 17.84 45.34
CA GLY A 257 -0.95 17.40 44.27
C GLY A 257 -1.77 17.40 43.00
N SER A 258 -1.63 18.45 42.20
CA SER A 258 -2.24 18.53 40.89
C SER A 258 -1.65 17.39 40.06
N PHE A 259 -2.42 16.32 39.85
CA PHE A 259 -2.04 15.27 38.93
C PHE A 259 -1.85 15.89 37.55
N LEU A 260 -0.59 15.95 37.11
CA LEU A 260 -0.23 16.38 35.78
C LEU A 260 -0.53 15.22 34.82
N PRO A 261 -1.24 15.44 33.71
CA PRO A 261 -1.47 14.39 32.73
C PRO A 261 -0.14 13.99 32.09
N THR A 262 0.03 12.69 31.86
CA THR A 262 1.25 12.12 31.29
C THR A 262 0.92 11.30 30.04
N LEU A 263 1.93 11.14 29.18
CA LEU A 263 1.82 10.37 27.94
C LEU A 263 1.62 8.88 28.29
N ASP A 264 0.69 8.21 27.61
CA ASP A 264 0.37 6.80 27.89
C ASP A 264 1.56 5.86 27.69
N ALA A 265 2.42 6.22 26.72
CA ALA A 265 3.61 5.47 26.37
C ALA A 265 4.81 5.78 27.29
N ASP A 266 4.84 6.94 27.94
CA ASP A 266 5.94 7.32 28.82
C ASP A 266 5.45 8.29 29.90
N SER A 267 5.40 7.81 31.15
CA SER A 267 4.93 8.60 32.29
C SER A 267 5.84 9.77 32.64
N ASP A 268 7.09 9.76 32.18
CA ASP A 268 8.06 10.84 32.43
C ASP A 268 7.78 12.06 31.54
N ILE A 269 6.91 11.90 30.54
CA ILE A 269 6.56 12.94 29.58
C ILE A 269 5.22 13.55 29.96
N ILE A 270 5.27 14.80 30.44
CA ILE A 270 4.09 15.59 30.78
C ILE A 270 3.36 15.98 29.49
N CYS A 271 2.05 15.77 29.48
CA CYS A 271 1.22 16.03 28.31
C CYS A 271 1.07 17.51 27.99
N LEU A 272 1.08 17.85 26.70
CA LEU A 272 0.92 19.20 26.16
C LEU A 272 1.99 20.19 26.64
N GLU A 273 3.14 19.68 27.08
CA GLU A 273 4.27 20.46 27.56
C GLU A 273 5.61 19.87 27.11
N GLY A 274 6.64 20.72 27.04
CA GLY A 274 8.03 20.33 26.75
C GLY A 274 8.19 19.41 25.55
N ARG A 275 8.67 18.18 25.83
CA ARG A 275 8.97 17.16 24.82
C ARG A 275 7.74 16.64 24.08
N HIS A 276 6.57 16.57 24.72
CA HIS A 276 5.36 16.06 24.07
C HIS A 276 4.93 16.95 22.90
N ILE A 277 5.10 18.28 22.99
CA ILE A 277 4.77 19.20 21.89
C ILE A 277 5.59 18.85 20.63
N ALA A 278 6.86 18.45 20.78
CA ALA A 278 7.68 18.04 19.65
C ALA A 278 7.11 16.80 18.96
N PHE A 279 6.64 15.80 19.73
CA PHE A 279 5.97 14.62 19.18
C PHE A 279 4.64 14.98 18.50
N LEU A 280 3.84 15.86 19.09
CA LEU A 280 2.59 16.31 18.46
C LEU A 280 2.84 16.95 17.10
N VAL A 281 3.77 17.90 17.03
CA VAL A 281 4.11 18.60 15.78
C VAL A 281 4.68 17.63 14.74
N CYS A 282 5.61 16.76 15.14
CA CYS A 282 6.18 15.75 14.25
C CYS A 282 5.11 14.78 13.74
N THR A 283 4.23 14.31 14.61
CA THR A 283 3.10 13.46 14.22
C THR A 283 2.16 14.18 13.25
N MET A 284 1.81 15.45 13.48
CA MET A 284 0.97 16.20 12.54
C MET A 284 1.62 16.33 11.16
N ILE A 285 2.91 16.68 11.12
CA ILE A 285 3.66 16.80 9.86
C ILE A 285 3.71 15.45 9.14
N ALA A 286 4.01 14.37 9.87
CA ALA A 286 4.00 13.02 9.31
C ALA A 286 2.61 12.66 8.77
N LEU A 287 1.52 12.93 9.49
CA LEU A 287 0.17 12.65 9.01
C LEU A 287 -0.25 13.50 7.81
N ILE A 288 0.25 14.74 7.67
CA ILE A 288 -0.07 15.59 6.51
C ILE A 288 0.73 15.16 5.27
N ILE A 289 1.99 14.76 5.44
CA ILE A 289 2.90 14.45 4.32
C ILE A 289 2.86 12.95 3.98
N TYR A 290 3.14 12.09 4.97
CA TYR A 290 3.32 10.66 4.75
C TYR A 290 2.02 9.97 4.36
N TYR A 291 0.90 10.31 5.00
CA TYR A 291 -0.35 9.60 4.78
C TYR A 291 -0.90 9.77 3.34
N PRO A 292 -1.03 10.99 2.79
CA PRO A 292 -1.38 11.14 1.38
C PRO A 292 -0.34 10.48 0.47
N ALA A 293 0.95 10.69 0.73
CA ALA A 293 2.02 10.14 -0.11
C ALA A 293 2.00 8.61 -0.18
N ALA A 294 1.82 7.94 0.96
CA ALA A 294 1.69 6.49 1.05
C ALA A 294 0.45 5.99 0.28
N SER A 295 -0.68 6.69 0.41
CA SER A 295 -1.91 6.39 -0.32
C SER A 295 -1.73 6.53 -1.85
N PHE A 296 -1.04 7.57 -2.30
CA PHE A 296 -0.71 7.78 -3.72
C PHE A 296 0.26 6.73 -4.25
N ALA A 297 1.35 6.49 -3.52
CA ALA A 297 2.36 5.51 -3.89
C ALA A 297 1.72 4.14 -4.09
N GLN A 298 0.87 3.69 -3.15
CA GLN A 298 0.20 2.40 -3.23
C GLN A 298 -0.68 2.25 -4.48
N SER A 299 -1.30 3.33 -4.97
CA SER A 299 -2.13 3.31 -6.18
C SER A 299 -1.31 3.22 -7.47
N GLN A 300 -0.18 3.93 -7.55
CA GLN A 300 0.67 3.99 -8.74
C GLN A 300 1.43 2.69 -8.99
N THR A 301 1.91 2.08 -7.91
CA THR A 301 2.71 0.85 -7.94
C THR A 301 1.91 -0.38 -8.35
N GLN A 302 0.57 -0.35 -8.25
CA GLN A 302 -0.29 -1.48 -8.67
C GLN A 302 -0.26 -1.71 -10.18
N ASN A 303 0.17 -0.73 -10.98
CA ASN A 303 0.26 -0.87 -12.42
C ASN A 303 1.34 -1.87 -12.86
N ILE A 304 2.34 -2.11 -12.01
CA ILE A 304 3.53 -2.91 -12.32
C ILE A 304 3.36 -4.38 -11.91
N SER A 305 2.55 -4.65 -10.87
CA SER A 305 2.29 -6.00 -10.40
C SER A 305 1.17 -6.69 -11.20
N ASP A 306 1.31 -8.00 -11.44
CA ASP A 306 0.20 -8.81 -11.98
C ASP A 306 -0.98 -8.87 -10.97
N ILE A 307 -0.66 -8.70 -9.68
CA ILE A 307 -1.64 -8.61 -8.58
C ILE A 307 -2.23 -7.21 -8.50
N LYS A 308 -3.25 -6.96 -9.33
CA LYS A 308 -3.95 -5.68 -9.36
C LYS A 308 -5.14 -5.68 -8.41
N PHE A 309 -5.30 -4.58 -7.67
CA PHE A 309 -6.46 -4.36 -6.82
C PHE A 309 -7.28 -3.19 -7.36
N LYS A 310 -8.60 -3.22 -7.12
CA LYS A 310 -9.51 -2.11 -7.40
C LYS A 310 -9.13 -0.96 -6.45
N PRO A 311 -8.65 0.18 -6.96
CA PRO A 311 -8.11 1.24 -6.10
C PRO A 311 -9.12 1.77 -5.09
N LYS A 312 -10.40 1.86 -5.50
CA LYS A 312 -11.49 2.31 -4.63
C LYS A 312 -11.57 1.49 -3.35
N VAL A 313 -11.42 0.17 -3.46
CA VAL A 313 -11.55 -0.74 -2.30
C VAL A 313 -10.28 -0.72 -1.45
N VAL A 314 -9.10 -0.72 -2.10
CA VAL A 314 -7.81 -0.61 -1.38
C VAL A 314 -7.76 0.66 -0.56
N PHE A 315 -8.23 1.76 -1.15
CA PHE A 315 -8.29 3.03 -0.47
C PHE A 315 -9.20 2.98 0.75
N VAL A 316 -10.44 2.51 0.60
CA VAL A 316 -11.37 2.36 1.74
C VAL A 316 -10.77 1.47 2.83
N MET A 317 -10.06 0.39 2.47
CA MET A 317 -9.36 -0.46 3.43
C MET A 317 -8.21 0.28 4.13
N LEU A 318 -7.39 1.03 3.41
CA LEU A 318 -6.29 1.82 3.96
C LEU A 318 -6.80 2.88 4.95
N GLN A 319 -7.86 3.58 4.55
CA GLN A 319 -8.54 4.57 5.39
C GLN A 319 -9.15 3.91 6.64
N GLY A 320 -9.78 2.75 6.50
CA GLY A 320 -10.33 2.00 7.62
C GLY A 320 -9.24 1.58 8.61
N LYS A 321 -8.05 1.19 8.12
CA LYS A 321 -6.91 0.85 8.99
C LYS A 321 -6.44 2.08 9.75
N PHE A 322 -6.27 3.20 9.06
CA PHE A 322 -5.90 4.46 9.67
C PHE A 322 -6.87 4.83 10.82
N LEU A 323 -8.18 4.76 10.53
CA LEU A 323 -9.23 4.99 11.52
C LEU A 323 -9.13 4.00 12.69
N MET A 324 -8.92 2.71 12.41
CA MET A 324 -8.71 1.69 13.44
C MET A 324 -7.51 2.05 14.34
N GLY A 325 -6.37 2.41 13.77
CA GLY A 325 -5.19 2.83 14.51
C GLY A 325 -5.46 4.06 15.38
N ALA A 326 -6.14 5.08 14.84
CA ALA A 326 -6.52 6.28 15.57
C ALA A 326 -7.47 5.98 16.74
N LEU A 327 -8.47 5.13 16.53
CA LEU A 327 -9.40 4.70 17.60
C LEU A 327 -8.69 3.86 18.65
N CYS A 328 -7.80 2.96 18.25
CA CYS A 328 -7.01 2.13 19.16
C CYS A 328 -6.15 2.99 20.09
N VAL A 329 -5.47 3.97 19.52
CA VAL A 329 -4.64 4.95 20.24
C VAL A 329 -5.48 5.85 21.15
N SER A 330 -6.67 6.25 20.70
CA SER A 330 -7.57 7.14 21.42
C SER A 330 -8.23 6.51 22.65
N PHE A 331 -8.62 5.23 22.55
CA PHE A 331 -9.43 4.55 23.57
C PHE A 331 -8.69 3.48 24.36
N GLY A 332 -7.51 3.06 23.90
CA GLY A 332 -6.82 1.84 24.33
C GLY A 332 -6.72 1.69 25.85
N TYR A 333 -6.31 2.72 26.58
CA TYR A 333 -5.98 2.55 28.00
C TYR A 333 -7.13 2.69 29.00
N LYS A 334 -8.29 3.26 28.62
CA LYS A 334 -9.34 3.62 29.62
C LYS A 334 -10.72 3.07 29.37
N LYS A 335 -11.05 2.78 28.11
CA LYS A 335 -12.40 2.31 27.73
C LYS A 335 -12.23 1.02 26.96
N TYR A 336 -11.80 -0.01 27.67
CA TYR A 336 -11.48 -1.32 27.11
C TYR A 336 -12.68 -1.91 26.34
N ASP A 337 -13.91 -1.79 26.86
CA ASP A 337 -15.12 -2.29 26.20
C ASP A 337 -15.31 -1.65 24.82
N VAL A 338 -15.07 -0.34 24.76
CA VAL A 338 -15.21 0.45 23.53
C VAL A 338 -14.13 0.05 22.53
N TYR A 339 -12.89 -0.12 22.98
CA TYR A 339 -11.78 -0.60 22.15
C TYR A 339 -12.11 -1.98 21.55
N LEU A 340 -12.45 -2.95 22.40
CA LEU A 340 -12.71 -4.33 21.99
C LEU A 340 -13.89 -4.41 21.02
N SER A 341 -14.99 -3.73 21.33
CA SER A 341 -16.16 -3.66 20.46
C SER A 341 -15.81 -3.03 19.11
N THR A 342 -15.01 -1.96 19.12
CA THR A 342 -14.56 -1.28 17.90
C THR A 342 -13.69 -2.20 17.04
N VAL A 343 -12.73 -2.93 17.62
CA VAL A 343 -11.86 -3.86 16.88
C VAL A 343 -12.66 -4.98 16.23
N VAL A 344 -13.69 -5.50 16.90
CA VAL A 344 -14.59 -6.52 16.33
C VAL A 344 -15.41 -5.96 15.16
N ILE A 345 -16.02 -4.78 15.32
CA ILE A 345 -16.82 -4.11 14.27
C ILE A 345 -15.94 -3.77 13.05
N ILE A 346 -14.83 -3.10 13.32
CA ILE A 346 -13.53 -3.20 12.65
C ILE A 346 -13.35 -4.32 11.61
N ASN A 347 -12.91 -5.44 12.16
CA ASN A 347 -12.56 -6.65 11.43
C ASN A 347 -13.75 -7.27 10.70
N PHE A 348 -14.96 -7.20 11.28
CA PHE A 348 -16.17 -7.62 10.58
C PHE A 348 -16.41 -6.81 9.31
N PHE A 349 -16.25 -5.49 9.39
CA PHE A 349 -16.42 -4.61 8.24
C PHE A 349 -15.38 -4.89 7.15
N PHE A 350 -14.11 -5.12 7.50
CA PHE A 350 -13.09 -5.52 6.52
C PHE A 350 -13.39 -6.88 5.88
N LEU A 351 -13.85 -7.84 6.67
CA LEU A 351 -14.29 -9.14 6.14
C LEU A 351 -15.44 -8.97 5.14
N ALA A 352 -16.48 -8.19 5.51
CA ALA A 352 -17.62 -7.92 4.64
C ALA A 352 -17.21 -7.20 3.35
N LEU A 353 -16.37 -6.17 3.45
CA LEU A 353 -15.84 -5.45 2.28
C LEU A 353 -15.06 -6.38 1.35
N ASN A 354 -14.22 -7.26 1.89
CA ASN A 354 -13.43 -8.18 1.09
C ASN A 354 -14.32 -9.21 0.36
N VAL A 355 -15.35 -9.73 1.05
CA VAL A 355 -16.31 -10.69 0.48
C VAL A 355 -17.18 -10.05 -0.60
N TRP A 356 -17.73 -8.86 -0.36
CA TRP A 356 -18.65 -8.20 -1.29
C TRP A 356 -17.95 -7.57 -2.49
N PHE A 357 -16.86 -6.85 -2.28
CA PHE A 357 -16.24 -6.07 -3.37
C PHE A 357 -15.18 -6.83 -4.15
N GLN A 358 -14.61 -7.89 -3.56
CA GLN A 358 -13.54 -8.69 -4.16
C GLN A 358 -12.43 -7.78 -4.72
N PRO A 359 -11.63 -7.16 -3.83
CA PRO A 359 -10.75 -6.05 -4.20
C PRO A 359 -9.71 -6.44 -5.25
N CYS A 360 -9.20 -7.67 -5.24
CA CYS A 360 -8.22 -8.13 -6.22
C CYS A 360 -8.91 -8.61 -7.50
N LEU A 361 -8.26 -8.46 -8.66
CA LEU A 361 -8.74 -9.07 -9.90
C LEU A 361 -8.57 -10.59 -9.89
N LEU A 362 -7.59 -11.10 -9.14
CA LEU A 362 -7.31 -12.52 -9.01
C LEU A 362 -8.21 -13.17 -7.94
N PRO A 363 -9.12 -14.09 -8.31
CA PRO A 363 -10.11 -14.63 -7.37
C PRO A 363 -9.48 -15.38 -6.20
N TRP A 364 -8.35 -16.07 -6.42
CA TRP A 364 -7.69 -16.85 -5.38
C TRP A 364 -7.05 -15.96 -4.30
N ILE A 365 -6.56 -14.77 -4.67
CA ILE A 365 -6.04 -13.78 -3.71
C ILE A 365 -7.16 -13.25 -2.84
N ASN A 366 -8.34 -12.97 -3.42
CA ASN A 366 -9.50 -12.56 -2.64
C ASN A 366 -9.91 -13.64 -1.63
N ARG A 367 -9.86 -14.92 -2.03
CA ARG A 367 -10.14 -16.06 -1.13
C ARG A 367 -9.13 -16.11 0.02
N LEU A 368 -7.84 -15.96 -0.28
CA LEU A 368 -6.78 -15.91 0.74
C LEU A 368 -7.01 -14.76 1.73
N ARG A 369 -7.31 -13.56 1.23
CA ARG A 369 -7.65 -12.41 2.08
C ARG A 369 -8.91 -12.66 2.91
N THR A 370 -9.94 -13.32 2.37
CA THR A 370 -11.13 -13.69 3.14
C THR A 370 -10.77 -14.63 4.29
N ILE A 371 -9.88 -15.60 4.07
CA ILE A 371 -9.37 -16.46 5.14
C ILE A 371 -8.69 -15.59 6.21
N PHE A 372 -7.74 -14.74 5.83
CA PHE A 372 -7.02 -13.87 6.76
C PHE A 372 -7.94 -12.95 7.58
N PHE A 373 -8.89 -12.27 6.94
CA PHE A 373 -9.87 -11.43 7.66
C PHE A 373 -10.80 -12.25 8.55
N SER A 374 -11.16 -13.47 8.17
CA SER A 374 -11.96 -14.37 9.02
C SER A 374 -11.19 -14.81 10.27
N LEU A 375 -9.90 -15.14 10.11
CA LEU A 375 -9.02 -15.49 11.23
C LEU A 375 -8.81 -14.32 12.18
N SER A 376 -8.63 -13.11 11.64
CA SER A 376 -8.52 -11.87 12.44
C SER A 376 -9.81 -11.56 13.18
N PHE A 377 -10.95 -11.63 12.50
CA PHE A 377 -12.26 -11.43 13.11
C PHE A 377 -12.53 -12.42 14.25
N TRP A 378 -12.20 -13.70 14.04
CA TRP A 378 -12.29 -14.71 15.09
C TRP A 378 -11.36 -14.39 16.27
N ALA A 379 -10.12 -13.99 16.02
CA ALA A 379 -9.19 -13.59 17.08
C ALA A 379 -9.74 -12.43 17.93
N SER A 380 -10.42 -11.47 17.30
CA SER A 380 -11.07 -10.37 18.02
C SER A 380 -12.26 -10.82 18.86
N ILE A 381 -13.07 -11.77 18.38
CA ILE A 381 -14.15 -12.38 19.18
C ILE A 381 -13.57 -13.14 20.38
N VAL A 382 -12.53 -13.95 20.17
CA VAL A 382 -11.86 -14.67 21.25
C VAL A 382 -11.27 -13.70 22.28
N LEU A 383 -10.73 -12.56 21.84
CA LEU A 383 -10.27 -11.51 22.75
C LEU A 383 -11.42 -10.96 23.61
N VAL A 384 -12.59 -10.68 23.03
CA VAL A 384 -13.78 -10.25 23.79
C VAL A 384 -14.21 -11.31 24.80
N ILE A 385 -14.31 -12.57 24.36
CA ILE A 385 -14.70 -13.70 25.24
C ILE A 385 -13.70 -13.84 26.39
N SER A 386 -12.41 -13.81 26.07
CA SER A 386 -11.33 -13.87 27.05
C SER A 386 -11.45 -12.73 28.05
N HIS A 387 -11.68 -11.50 27.58
CA HIS A 387 -11.89 -10.36 28.46
C HIS A 387 -13.08 -10.58 29.39
N THR A 388 -14.24 -11.00 28.87
CA THR A 388 -15.45 -11.22 29.68
C THR A 388 -15.34 -12.37 30.68
N MET A 389 -14.51 -13.38 30.39
CA MET A 389 -14.36 -14.56 31.24
C MET A 389 -13.27 -14.41 32.31
N PHE A 390 -12.18 -13.70 32.00
CA PHE A 390 -10.97 -13.65 32.84
C PHE A 390 -10.74 -12.31 33.53
N TYR A 391 -11.56 -11.31 33.24
CA TYR A 391 -11.51 -10.02 33.92
C TYR A 391 -12.79 -9.85 34.74
N PRO A 392 -12.74 -9.61 36.07
CA PRO A 392 -11.60 -9.14 36.87
C PRO A 392 -10.86 -10.18 37.73
N GLU A 393 -11.31 -11.43 37.81
CA GLU A 393 -10.76 -12.41 38.76
C GLU A 393 -9.51 -13.12 38.23
N ARG A 394 -8.36 -12.84 38.88
CA ARG A 394 -7.03 -13.46 38.60
C ARG A 394 -6.93 -14.90 39.13
N GLU A 395 -7.85 -15.79 38.76
CA GLU A 395 -7.58 -17.21 38.97
C GLU A 395 -6.62 -17.72 37.87
N ASP A 396 -5.42 -18.11 38.29
CA ASP A 396 -4.31 -18.46 37.40
C ASP A 396 -4.54 -19.73 36.56
N ASP A 397 -5.45 -20.60 36.97
CA ASP A 397 -5.54 -21.97 36.47
C ASP A 397 -6.29 -22.12 35.12
N LYS A 398 -7.04 -21.10 34.67
CA LYS A 398 -7.86 -21.19 33.44
C LYS A 398 -7.29 -20.44 32.23
N LYS A 399 -6.04 -20.00 32.30
CA LYS A 399 -5.39 -19.08 31.34
C LYS A 399 -5.09 -19.66 29.94
N VAL A 400 -5.21 -20.97 29.73
CA VAL A 400 -4.91 -21.62 28.43
C VAL A 400 -6.13 -21.64 27.50
N LEU A 401 -7.34 -21.43 28.03
CA LEU A 401 -8.59 -21.54 27.27
C LEU A 401 -8.67 -20.60 26.04
N PRO A 402 -8.31 -19.30 26.10
CA PRO A 402 -8.36 -18.42 24.93
C PRO A 402 -7.47 -18.90 23.77
N LEU A 403 -6.30 -19.45 24.10
CA LEU A 403 -5.38 -20.00 23.10
C LEU A 403 -5.98 -21.22 22.41
N ILE A 404 -6.59 -22.13 23.18
CA ILE A 404 -7.27 -23.32 22.62
C ILE A 404 -8.44 -22.88 21.73
N LEU A 405 -9.29 -21.95 22.20
CA LEU A 405 -10.41 -21.41 21.42
C LEU A 405 -9.95 -20.74 20.12
N LEU A 406 -8.83 -20.02 20.16
CA LEU A 406 -8.22 -19.40 18.98
C LEU A 406 -7.77 -20.46 17.97
N LEU A 407 -6.94 -21.42 18.39
CA LEU A 407 -6.37 -22.44 17.51
C LEU A 407 -7.43 -23.37 16.92
N VAL A 408 -8.36 -23.83 17.76
CA VAL A 408 -9.46 -24.70 17.31
C VAL A 408 -10.38 -23.94 16.35
N GLY A 409 -10.75 -22.70 16.67
CA GLY A 409 -11.59 -21.90 15.79
C GLY A 409 -10.91 -21.55 14.46
N TRP A 410 -9.61 -21.26 14.47
CA TRP A 410 -8.83 -21.09 13.24
C TRP A 410 -8.82 -22.35 12.38
N ALA A 411 -8.57 -23.52 12.97
CA ALA A 411 -8.61 -24.79 12.25
C ALA A 411 -9.98 -25.05 11.62
N ILE A 412 -11.07 -24.79 12.36
CA ILE A 412 -12.44 -24.93 11.86
C ILE A 412 -12.72 -23.97 10.70
N ILE A 413 -12.36 -22.68 10.84
CA ILE A 413 -12.57 -21.65 9.81
C ILE A 413 -11.80 -22.00 8.54
N ILE A 414 -10.52 -22.40 8.66
CA ILE A 414 -9.69 -22.79 7.52
C ILE A 414 -10.30 -24.01 6.83
N ALA A 415 -10.64 -25.07 7.58
CA ALA A 415 -11.25 -26.27 7.02
C ALA A 415 -12.56 -25.95 6.30
N PHE A 416 -13.44 -25.16 6.93
CA PHE A 416 -14.72 -24.73 6.35
C PHE A 416 -14.52 -23.93 5.06
N LEU A 417 -13.65 -22.92 5.06
CA LEU A 417 -13.41 -22.08 3.88
C LEU A 417 -12.72 -22.84 2.75
N VAL A 418 -11.79 -23.75 3.05
CA VAL A 418 -11.14 -24.60 2.05
C VAL A 418 -12.18 -25.52 1.39
N VAL A 419 -13.02 -26.20 2.19
CA VAL A 419 -14.10 -27.06 1.67
C VAL A 419 -15.11 -26.23 0.86
N PHE A 420 -15.51 -25.06 1.37
CA PHE A 420 -16.44 -24.16 0.69
C PHE A 420 -15.89 -23.69 -0.66
N PHE A 421 -14.63 -23.24 -0.73
CA PHE A 421 -14.02 -22.79 -1.98
C PHE A 421 -13.74 -23.93 -2.96
N ALA A 422 -13.31 -25.10 -2.48
CA ALA A 422 -13.12 -26.28 -3.33
C ALA A 422 -14.46 -26.79 -3.89
N GLY A 423 -15.50 -26.84 -3.04
CA GLY A 423 -16.86 -27.20 -3.44
C GLY A 423 -17.46 -26.20 -4.43
N TYR A 424 -17.30 -24.90 -4.17
CA TYR A 424 -17.77 -23.84 -5.05
C TYR A 424 -17.10 -23.89 -6.43
N SER A 425 -15.79 -24.17 -6.48
CA SER A 425 -15.08 -24.36 -7.76
C SER A 425 -15.64 -25.54 -8.56
N LYS A 426 -15.90 -26.68 -7.91
CA LYS A 426 -16.51 -27.85 -8.57
C LYS A 426 -17.93 -27.55 -9.03
N PHE A 427 -18.71 -26.85 -8.21
CA PHE A 427 -20.07 -26.45 -8.54
C PHE A 427 -20.12 -25.52 -9.75
N LEU A 428 -19.26 -24.49 -9.80
CA LEU A 428 -19.16 -23.59 -10.95
C LEU A 428 -18.74 -24.31 -12.23
N ASN A 429 -17.77 -25.21 -12.16
CA ASN A 429 -17.36 -26.00 -13.32
C ASN A 429 -18.52 -26.86 -13.84
N ARG A 430 -19.27 -27.51 -12.95
CA ARG A 430 -20.45 -28.30 -13.31
C ARG A 430 -21.56 -27.44 -13.91
N MET A 431 -21.81 -26.25 -13.36
CA MET A 431 -22.80 -25.32 -13.91
C MET A 431 -22.39 -24.79 -15.28
N ARG A 432 -21.10 -24.49 -15.48
CA ARG A 432 -20.55 -24.08 -16.78
C ARG A 432 -20.67 -25.19 -17.82
N GLU A 433 -20.37 -26.44 -17.46
CA GLU A 433 -20.56 -27.60 -18.34
C GLU A 433 -22.03 -27.78 -18.72
N LEU A 434 -22.95 -27.70 -17.76
CA LEU A 434 -24.39 -27.79 -18.02
C LEU A 434 -24.89 -26.65 -18.92
N PHE A 435 -24.40 -25.43 -18.71
CA PHE A 435 -24.75 -24.27 -19.52
C PHE A 435 -24.22 -24.41 -20.96
N ASN A 436 -22.95 -24.77 -21.12
CA ASN A 436 -22.34 -25.01 -22.43
C ASN A 436 -23.03 -26.17 -23.18
N ASN A 437 -23.38 -27.24 -22.48
CA ASN A 437 -24.12 -28.36 -23.07
C ASN A 437 -25.53 -27.91 -23.52
N LYS A 438 -26.22 -27.07 -22.74
CA LYS A 438 -27.53 -26.55 -23.11
C LYS A 438 -27.46 -25.58 -24.30
N PHE A 439 -26.43 -24.74 -24.36
CA PHE A 439 -26.21 -23.80 -25.46
C PHE A 439 -25.84 -24.52 -26.77
N ASN A 440 -24.92 -25.50 -26.69
CA ASN A 440 -24.53 -26.29 -27.86
C ASN A 440 -25.66 -27.18 -28.39
N ARG A 441 -26.54 -27.68 -27.52
CA ARG A 441 -27.69 -28.51 -27.93
C ARG A 441 -28.80 -27.71 -28.62
N ASN A 442 -28.80 -26.39 -28.46
CA ASN A 442 -29.77 -25.49 -29.10
C ASN A 442 -29.24 -24.87 -30.40
N GLN A 443 -28.00 -25.14 -30.82
CA GLN A 443 -27.57 -24.81 -32.17
C GLN A 443 -28.35 -25.69 -33.15
N PRO A 444 -29.13 -25.12 -34.08
CA PRO A 444 -29.90 -25.90 -35.03
C PRO A 444 -28.96 -26.78 -35.87
N PRO A 445 -29.31 -28.05 -36.09
CA PRO A 445 -28.46 -29.01 -36.81
C PRO A 445 -28.08 -28.55 -38.23
N THR A 446 -28.77 -27.53 -38.77
CA THR A 446 -28.57 -26.99 -40.11
C THR A 446 -27.23 -26.28 -40.34
N GLN A 447 -26.53 -25.81 -39.30
CA GLN A 447 -25.18 -25.19 -39.47
C GLN A 447 -24.02 -26.18 -39.24
N GLN A 448 -24.22 -27.27 -38.51
CA GLN A 448 -23.16 -28.26 -38.27
C GLN A 448 -22.85 -29.10 -39.52
N SER A 449 -23.83 -29.34 -40.39
CA SER A 449 -23.61 -30.03 -41.66
C SER A 449 -22.79 -29.20 -42.66
N GLN A 450 -23.00 -27.89 -42.74
CA GLN A 450 -22.20 -27.02 -43.61
C GLN A 450 -20.75 -26.84 -43.11
N GLN A 451 -20.55 -26.78 -41.79
CA GLN A 451 -19.20 -26.65 -41.23
C GLN A 451 -18.40 -27.97 -41.25
N ALA A 452 -19.07 -29.13 -41.30
CA ALA A 452 -18.42 -30.42 -41.50
C ALA A 452 -17.96 -30.64 -42.95
N GLU A 453 -18.74 -30.18 -43.95
CA GLU A 453 -18.32 -30.21 -45.36
C GLU A 453 -17.14 -29.27 -45.64
N ASP A 454 -17.18 -28.05 -45.11
CA ASP A 454 -16.14 -27.04 -45.40
C ASP A 454 -14.79 -27.35 -44.71
N ASN A 455 -14.83 -27.99 -43.53
CA ASN A 455 -13.63 -28.48 -42.85
C ASN A 455 -13.03 -29.74 -43.51
N GLY A 456 -13.85 -30.59 -44.14
CA GLY A 456 -13.39 -31.72 -44.94
C GLY A 456 -12.61 -31.29 -46.19
N ALA A 457 -13.08 -30.25 -46.88
CA ALA A 457 -12.39 -29.67 -48.03
C ALA A 457 -11.08 -28.96 -47.63
N SER A 458 -11.09 -28.23 -46.51
CA SER A 458 -9.93 -27.47 -46.03
C SER A 458 -8.81 -28.32 -45.43
N GLN A 459 -9.11 -29.43 -44.74
CA GLN A 459 -8.08 -30.36 -44.28
C GLN A 459 -7.40 -31.13 -45.42
N THR A 460 -8.14 -31.41 -46.50
CA THR A 460 -7.58 -32.05 -47.70
C THR A 460 -6.63 -31.09 -48.46
N ARG A 461 -6.96 -29.78 -48.51
CA ARG A 461 -6.05 -28.75 -49.06
C ARG A 461 -4.81 -28.52 -48.18
N LYS A 462 -4.94 -28.49 -46.86
CA LYS A 462 -3.78 -28.34 -45.95
C LYS A 462 -2.82 -29.53 -45.99
N LYS A 463 -3.30 -30.77 -46.16
CA LYS A 463 -2.42 -31.95 -46.33
C LYS A 463 -1.69 -31.96 -47.68
N LYS A 464 -2.28 -31.42 -48.75
CA LYS A 464 -1.56 -31.23 -50.03
C LYS A 464 -0.55 -30.09 -49.97
N ALA A 465 -0.88 -28.95 -49.37
CA ALA A 465 0.04 -27.82 -49.26
C ALA A 465 1.25 -28.10 -48.35
N LYS A 466 1.07 -28.84 -47.25
CA LYS A 466 2.18 -29.22 -46.34
C LYS A 466 3.15 -30.23 -46.96
N LYS A 467 2.74 -30.96 -48.01
CA LYS A 467 3.62 -31.86 -48.76
C LYS A 467 4.48 -31.11 -49.79
N THR A 468 4.00 -29.96 -50.29
CA THR A 468 4.78 -29.11 -51.21
C THR A 468 5.83 -28.28 -50.45
N VAL A 469 5.47 -27.70 -49.30
CA VAL A 469 6.39 -26.83 -48.52
C VAL A 469 7.58 -27.59 -47.91
N ASN A 470 7.46 -28.88 -47.61
CA ASN A 470 8.61 -29.68 -47.17
C ASN A 470 9.55 -30.07 -48.33
N SER A 471 9.07 -30.11 -49.57
CA SER A 471 9.92 -30.41 -50.73
C SER A 471 10.80 -29.22 -51.12
N ASP A 472 10.32 -27.99 -50.88
CA ASP A 472 11.09 -26.78 -51.19
C ASP A 472 12.13 -26.49 -50.09
N ARG A 473 11.83 -26.82 -48.83
CA ARG A 473 12.75 -26.63 -47.70
C ARG A 473 13.94 -27.61 -47.72
N GLU A 474 13.77 -28.83 -48.25
CA GLU A 474 14.88 -29.79 -48.45
C GLU A 474 15.80 -29.38 -49.62
N MET A 475 15.30 -28.61 -50.59
CA MET A 475 16.10 -28.11 -51.71
C MET A 475 16.91 -26.85 -51.31
N GLU A 476 16.41 -26.06 -50.36
CA GLU A 476 17.08 -24.86 -49.84
C GLU A 476 18.16 -25.19 -48.79
N GLU A 477 17.98 -26.25 -47.97
CA GLU A 477 19.02 -26.72 -47.03
C GLU A 477 20.22 -27.38 -47.73
N MET A 478 20.06 -27.98 -48.91
CA MET A 478 21.21 -28.47 -49.71
C MET A 478 22.02 -27.35 -50.38
N ALA A 479 21.42 -26.20 -50.66
CA ALA A 479 22.13 -25.06 -51.25
C ALA A 479 23.01 -24.32 -50.23
N ASN A 480 22.60 -24.27 -48.95
CA ASN A 480 23.34 -23.54 -47.91
C ASN A 480 24.51 -24.33 -47.28
N TYR A 481 24.57 -25.65 -47.44
CA TYR A 481 25.69 -26.44 -46.91
C TYR A 481 26.97 -26.34 -47.77
N ASN A 482 26.87 -25.83 -49.00
CA ASN A 482 28.02 -25.78 -49.92
C ASN A 482 28.78 -24.43 -49.89
N ASN A 483 28.34 -23.44 -49.10
CA ASN A 483 28.93 -22.10 -49.10
C ASN A 483 29.77 -21.76 -47.85
N ASN A 484 29.85 -22.67 -46.86
CA ASN A 484 30.56 -22.43 -45.59
C ASN A 484 31.92 -23.14 -45.47
N ASN A 485 32.46 -23.72 -46.55
CA ASN A 485 33.70 -24.52 -46.47
C ASN A 485 34.92 -23.93 -47.20
N ILE A 486 34.90 -22.62 -47.54
CA ILE A 486 35.98 -21.99 -48.33
C ILE A 486 36.81 -20.94 -47.56
N ASN A 487 36.53 -20.65 -46.29
CA ASN A 487 37.20 -19.53 -45.59
C ASN A 487 37.86 -19.88 -44.25
N ASN A 488 38.68 -20.94 -44.21
CA ASN A 488 39.62 -21.14 -43.11
C ASN A 488 40.91 -21.82 -43.58
N ASN A 489 41.84 -21.04 -44.13
CA ASN A 489 43.25 -21.42 -44.16
C ASN A 489 44.20 -20.22 -44.36
N SER A 490 44.72 -19.66 -43.26
CA SER A 490 46.09 -19.11 -43.21
C SER A 490 46.53 -18.75 -41.78
N ASN A 491 47.35 -19.66 -41.23
CA ASN A 491 48.69 -19.43 -40.70
C ASN A 491 49.00 -18.29 -39.69
N ASN A 492 49.38 -18.76 -38.49
CA ASN A 492 50.69 -18.60 -37.83
C ASN A 492 51.16 -17.25 -37.22
N ASN A 493 51.27 -17.31 -35.88
CA ASN A 493 52.52 -17.30 -35.09
C ASN A 493 53.11 -15.96 -34.56
N SER A 494 53.21 -15.93 -33.21
CA SER A 494 54.29 -15.41 -32.34
C SER A 494 54.73 -13.94 -32.29
N ASN A 495 54.71 -13.45 -31.04
CA ASN A 495 55.73 -12.68 -30.31
C ASN A 495 55.93 -11.14 -30.48
N ASN A 496 56.08 -10.56 -29.28
CA ASN A 496 56.93 -9.43 -28.85
C ASN A 496 56.55 -7.96 -29.16
N ASN A 497 56.20 -7.28 -28.07
CA ASN A 497 56.92 -6.17 -27.42
C ASN A 497 57.36 -4.92 -28.22
N ASN A 498 56.86 -3.79 -27.71
CA ASN A 498 57.48 -2.46 -27.54
C ASN A 498 57.73 -1.51 -28.73
N ASN A 499 57.37 -0.24 -28.44
CA ASN A 499 58.05 1.03 -28.75
C ASN A 499 57.45 1.97 -29.83
N ASN A 500 57.28 3.25 -29.43
CA ASN A 500 57.36 4.55 -30.14
C ASN A 500 57.06 4.62 -31.65
N ASN A 501 56.34 5.61 -32.20
CA ASN A 501 56.61 7.06 -32.10
C ASN A 501 55.53 7.86 -32.88
N ASN A 502 55.41 9.16 -32.55
CA ASN A 502 54.93 10.32 -33.33
C ASN A 502 54.37 10.12 -34.76
N ASN A 503 53.24 10.78 -35.06
CA ASN A 503 53.30 11.97 -35.94
C ASN A 503 52.06 12.89 -35.89
N ASN A 504 52.38 14.18 -36.05
CA ASN A 504 51.51 15.34 -36.23
C ASN A 504 50.44 15.17 -37.31
N ASN A 505 49.27 15.80 -37.13
CA ASN A 505 48.86 16.83 -38.10
C ASN A 505 47.87 17.87 -37.55
N ASN A 506 48.07 19.06 -38.08
CA ASN A 506 47.59 20.38 -37.69
C ASN A 506 46.33 20.78 -38.48
N ASN A 507 45.78 21.96 -38.16
CA ASN A 507 44.74 22.77 -38.86
C ASN A 507 43.32 22.63 -38.27
N ASN A 508 42.52 23.67 -38.07
CA ASN A 508 42.65 25.10 -38.37
C ASN A 508 41.61 25.84 -37.51
N ILE A 509 41.96 27.02 -36.99
CA ILE A 509 41.04 27.95 -36.34
C ILE A 509 40.58 28.98 -37.38
N GLN A 510 39.28 29.21 -37.49
CA GLN A 510 38.74 30.52 -37.89
C GLN A 510 37.50 30.89 -37.06
N PRO A 511 37.34 32.16 -36.67
CA PRO A 511 36.22 32.66 -35.89
C PRO A 511 35.10 33.19 -36.79
N VAL A 512 33.84 33.03 -36.37
CA VAL A 512 32.71 33.74 -36.99
C VAL A 512 31.92 34.49 -35.93
N THR A 513 31.91 35.79 -36.15
CA THR A 513 31.08 36.89 -35.68
C THR A 513 29.60 36.55 -35.47
N GLN A 514 29.00 37.05 -34.38
CA GLN A 514 27.57 37.36 -34.36
C GLN A 514 27.32 38.70 -33.66
N ASN A 515 26.73 39.60 -34.44
CA ASN A 515 26.18 40.88 -34.02
C ASN A 515 24.82 40.69 -33.32
N ASN A 516 24.62 41.52 -32.31
CA ASN A 516 23.38 42.17 -31.84
C ASN A 516 22.05 41.81 -32.51
N ILE A 517 21.03 41.56 -31.68
CA ILE A 517 19.71 42.24 -31.73
C ILE A 517 19.20 42.39 -30.29
N ALA A 518 18.77 43.62 -29.99
CA ALA A 518 18.15 44.09 -28.76
C ALA A 518 16.61 43.85 -28.77
N ASN A 519 15.98 44.18 -27.63
CA ASN A 519 14.55 44.38 -27.32
C ASN A 519 14.11 43.43 -26.19
N ASN A 520 13.38 43.82 -25.16
CA ASN A 520 12.93 45.11 -24.65
C ASN A 520 12.62 44.85 -23.17
N ILE A 521 13.06 45.75 -22.29
CA ILE A 521 12.69 45.77 -20.87
C ILE A 521 11.62 46.85 -20.77
N ASP A 522 10.37 46.44 -20.59
CA ASP A 522 9.30 47.32 -20.10
C ASP A 522 9.03 46.95 -18.65
N SER A 523 9.40 47.86 -17.76
CA SER A 523 9.03 47.90 -16.36
C SER A 523 7.98 49.00 -16.20
N ASP A 524 6.71 48.60 -16.15
CA ASP A 524 5.60 49.43 -15.66
C ASP A 524 4.98 48.72 -14.46
N SER A 525 5.19 49.28 -13.28
CA SER A 525 4.24 49.14 -12.16
C SER A 525 4.44 50.33 -11.22
N ASP A 526 3.67 51.37 -11.50
CA ASP A 526 3.35 52.43 -10.56
C ASP A 526 1.86 52.32 -10.22
N SER A 527 1.50 52.85 -9.04
CA SER A 527 0.14 53.09 -8.49
C SER A 527 -0.50 52.01 -7.60
N SER A 528 -0.31 52.23 -6.29
CA SER A 528 -1.34 52.48 -5.25
C SER A 528 -2.58 51.59 -5.13
N GLU A 529 -2.67 50.90 -3.98
CA GLU A 529 -3.64 51.16 -2.89
C GLU A 529 -3.12 50.60 -1.56
#